data_AF-A0A377J3V1-F1
#
_entry.id   AF-A0A377J3V1-F1
#
_cell.length_a   1.000
_cell.length_b   1.000
_cell.length_c   1.000
_cell.angle_alpha   90.00
_cell.angle_beta   90.00
_cell.angle_gamma   90.00
#
_symmetry.space_group_name_H-M   'P 1'
#
loop_
_entity.id
_entity.type
_entity.pdbx_description
1 polymer ?
#
loop_
_entity_poly.entity_id
_entity_poly.type
_entity_poly.pdbx_seq_one_letter_code
_entity_poly.pdbx_strand_id
1 'polypeptide(L)'
;MQFSTAKRNDILYLCSQGRVKTYEDYLEFANRLDKLIATHIKVDSRDFSQWRIMLLDAFPFNTYALGHLLRLKLYNNYDFSLGTNNYHLLELLESVEFDKIFAISVEHDPRNYKNS
;
A
#
# COMPACT_ATOMS: atom_id res chain seq x y z
N MET A 1 -2.75 -10.90 8.88
CA MET A 1 -1.84 -10.05 8.06
C MET A 1 -0.72 -9.45 8.92
N GLN A 2 0.33 -8.85 8.37
CA GLN A 2 1.32 -8.05 9.13
C GLN A 2 1.42 -6.63 8.57
N PHE A 3 1.51 -5.63 9.45
CA PHE A 3 1.62 -4.23 9.07
C PHE A 3 2.84 -3.60 9.76
N SER A 4 3.56 -2.77 9.04
CA SER A 4 4.78 -2.10 9.52
C SER A 4 5.05 -0.85 8.69
N THR A 5 6.03 -0.05 9.11
CA THR A 5 6.50 1.09 8.34
C THR A 5 7.99 0.95 8.03
N ALA A 6 8.43 1.61 6.97
CA ALA A 6 9.85 1.82 6.66
C ALA A 6 10.02 3.21 6.05
N LYS A 7 11.19 3.83 6.22
CA LYS A 7 11.50 5.14 5.62
C LYS A 7 12.77 5.03 4.79
N ARG A 8 12.74 5.49 3.54
CA ARG A 8 13.90 5.48 2.63
C ARG A 8 13.82 6.62 1.65
N ASN A 9 14.94 7.29 1.38
CA ASN A 9 15.04 8.34 0.36
C ASN A 9 13.89 9.38 0.47
N ASP A 10 13.55 9.78 1.69
CA ASP A 10 12.46 10.71 2.00
C ASP A 10 11.04 10.21 1.63
N ILE A 11 10.89 8.91 1.37
CA ILE A 11 9.62 8.21 1.17
C ILE A 11 9.28 7.41 2.43
N LEU A 12 8.05 7.58 2.94
CA LEU A 12 7.48 6.71 3.96
C LEU A 12 6.72 5.54 3.30
N TYR A 13 7.07 4.32 3.65
CA TYR A 13 6.41 3.11 3.21
C TYR A 13 5.49 2.60 4.32
N LEU A 14 4.21 2.44 4.01
CA LEU A 14 3.24 1.71 4.81
C LEU A 14 3.14 0.29 4.26
N CYS A 15 3.75 -0.67 4.94
CA CYS A 15 3.90 -2.03 4.45
C CYS A 15 2.77 -2.92 4.98
N SER A 16 2.05 -3.57 4.07
CA SER A 16 1.10 -4.64 4.37
C SER A 16 1.64 -5.94 3.80
N GLN A 17 1.92 -6.91 4.66
CA GLN A 17 2.40 -8.24 4.26
C GLN A 17 1.34 -9.32 4.49
N GLY A 18 1.12 -10.10 3.44
CA GLY A 18 0.21 -11.23 3.43
C GLY A 18 -1.00 -11.01 2.51
N ARG A 19 -1.60 -12.14 2.13
CA ARG A 19 -2.67 -12.23 1.13
C ARG A 19 -3.97 -11.61 1.63
N VAL A 20 -4.76 -11.05 0.72
CA VAL A 20 -6.13 -10.58 1.00
C VAL A 20 -7.09 -11.39 0.12
N LYS A 21 -7.54 -12.56 0.57
CA LYS A 21 -8.33 -13.46 -0.27
C LYS A 21 -9.82 -13.37 0.02
N THR A 22 -10.20 -13.44 1.29
CA THR A 22 -11.61 -13.48 1.69
C THR A 22 -12.14 -12.08 2.04
N TYR A 23 -13.44 -12.00 2.30
CA TYR A 23 -14.05 -10.77 2.79
C TYR A 23 -13.56 -10.42 4.21
N GLU A 24 -13.35 -11.43 5.07
CA GLU A 24 -12.79 -11.25 6.40
C GLU A 24 -11.35 -10.73 6.34
N ASP A 25 -10.52 -11.25 5.42
CA ASP A 25 -9.18 -10.73 5.19
C ASP A 25 -9.22 -9.26 4.77
N TYR A 26 -10.18 -8.88 3.91
CA TYR A 26 -10.40 -7.50 3.50
C TYR A 26 -10.76 -6.61 4.70
N LEU A 27 -11.66 -7.05 5.58
CA LEU A 27 -12.04 -6.28 6.77
C LEU A 27 -10.84 -6.07 7.70
N GLU A 28 -9.99 -7.10 7.89
CA GLU A 28 -8.74 -6.95 8.64
C GLU A 28 -7.81 -5.95 7.96
N PHE A 29 -7.59 -6.10 6.64
CA PHE A 29 -6.74 -5.23 5.84
C PHE A 29 -7.17 -3.76 5.94
N ALA A 30 -8.44 -3.47 5.67
CA ALA A 30 -9.01 -2.12 5.66
C ALA A 30 -8.85 -1.43 7.01
N ASN A 31 -9.27 -2.10 8.09
CA ASN A 31 -9.19 -1.54 9.45
C ASN A 31 -7.75 -1.31 9.90
N ARG A 32 -6.82 -2.21 9.56
CA ARG A 32 -5.41 -2.06 9.95
C ARG A 32 -4.70 -0.99 9.12
N LEU A 33 -4.99 -0.93 7.82
CA LEU A 33 -4.44 0.10 6.94
C LEU A 33 -4.93 1.49 7.35
N ASP A 34 -6.23 1.66 7.60
CA ASP A 34 -6.81 2.95 8.02
C ASP A 34 -6.18 3.44 9.34
N LYS A 35 -5.96 2.54 10.30
CA LYS A 35 -5.26 2.88 11.55
C LYS A 35 -3.81 3.29 11.33
N LEU A 36 -3.11 2.58 10.43
CA LEU A 36 -1.71 2.88 10.12
C LEU A 36 -1.60 4.25 9.42
N ILE A 37 -2.48 4.55 8.48
CA ILE A 37 -2.58 5.85 7.81
C ILE A 37 -2.87 6.94 8.84
N ALA A 38 -3.87 6.79 9.70
CA ALA A 38 -4.21 7.79 10.71
C ALA A 38 -3.07 8.05 11.71
N THR A 39 -2.24 7.03 11.98
CA THR A 39 -1.10 7.14 12.89
C THR A 39 0.04 7.95 12.28
N HIS A 40 0.32 7.74 10.98
CA HIS A 40 1.55 8.25 10.35
C HIS A 40 1.34 9.39 9.35
N ILE A 41 0.15 9.49 8.75
CA ILE A 41 -0.18 10.49 7.74
C ILE A 41 -0.97 11.62 8.43
N LYS A 42 -0.26 12.45 9.19
CA LYS A 42 -0.79 13.71 9.71
C LYS A 42 -0.47 14.84 8.72
N VAL A 43 -1.41 15.74 8.48
CA VAL A 43 -1.28 16.78 7.45
C VAL A 43 -0.19 17.80 7.80
N ASP A 44 0.02 18.08 9.09
CA ASP A 44 0.78 19.27 9.52
C ASP A 44 2.21 18.98 10.00
N SER A 45 2.69 17.73 9.93
CA SER A 45 4.00 17.36 10.50
C SER A 45 4.70 16.21 9.78
N ARG A 46 4.63 16.15 8.44
CA ARG A 46 5.28 15.08 7.68
C ARG A 46 6.78 15.31 7.64
N ASP A 47 7.53 14.32 8.08
CA ASP A 47 8.99 14.26 7.95
C ASP A 47 9.42 13.55 6.64
N PHE A 48 8.49 13.41 5.69
CA PHE A 48 8.67 12.76 4.38
C PHE A 48 7.98 13.59 3.29
N SER A 49 8.57 13.65 2.09
CA SER A 49 7.95 14.31 0.93
C SER A 49 6.89 13.45 0.24
N GLN A 50 7.02 12.13 0.31
CA GLN A 50 6.10 11.19 -0.35
C GLN A 50 5.82 9.99 0.55
N TRP A 51 4.70 9.32 0.30
CA TRP A 51 4.42 8.04 0.94
C TRP A 51 3.79 7.04 -0.02
N ARG A 52 3.98 5.77 0.32
CA ARG A 52 3.64 4.63 -0.51
C ARG A 52 3.02 3.53 0.32
N ILE A 53 2.00 2.87 -0.22
CA ILE A 53 1.51 1.61 0.34
C ILE A 53 2.24 0.46 -0.37
N MET A 54 2.98 -0.33 0.41
CA MET A 54 3.74 -1.47 -0.10
C MET A 54 2.98 -2.77 0.20
N LEU A 55 2.49 -3.44 -0.84
CA LEU A 55 1.75 -4.69 -0.79
C LEU A 55 2.72 -5.88 -0.98
N LEU A 56 3.17 -6.44 0.13
CA LEU A 56 4.18 -7.51 0.19
C LEU A 56 3.49 -8.89 0.26
N ASP A 57 3.85 -9.78 -0.66
CA ASP A 57 3.30 -11.15 -0.74
C ASP A 57 1.76 -11.18 -0.69
N ALA A 58 1.15 -10.15 -1.27
CA ALA A 58 -0.27 -9.85 -1.07
C ALA A 58 -1.19 -10.53 -2.10
N PHE A 59 -0.66 -11.22 -3.11
CA PHE A 59 -1.45 -11.97 -4.08
C PHE A 59 -1.91 -13.34 -3.53
N PRO A 60 -3.18 -13.75 -3.70
CA PRO A 60 -4.26 -13.03 -4.39
C PRO A 60 -4.79 -11.86 -3.57
N PHE A 61 -5.27 -10.83 -4.28
CA PHE A 61 -5.74 -9.58 -3.69
C PHE A 61 -7.20 -9.31 -4.07
N ASN A 62 -8.06 -9.23 -3.06
CA ASN A 62 -9.50 -9.17 -3.22
C ASN A 62 -9.96 -7.82 -3.82
N THR A 63 -10.99 -7.85 -4.66
CA THR A 63 -11.60 -6.66 -5.28
C THR A 63 -12.13 -5.63 -4.27
N TYR A 64 -12.59 -6.05 -3.08
CA TYR A 64 -12.95 -5.13 -1.99
C TYR A 64 -11.76 -4.33 -1.48
N ALA A 65 -10.57 -4.95 -1.43
CA ALA A 65 -9.34 -4.25 -1.05
C ALA A 65 -8.89 -3.26 -2.14
N LEU A 66 -9.07 -3.60 -3.42
CA LEU A 66 -8.89 -2.66 -4.53
C LEU A 66 -9.84 -1.46 -4.39
N GLY A 67 -11.13 -1.69 -4.15
CA GLY A 67 -12.12 -0.64 -3.89
C GLY A 67 -11.76 0.25 -2.70
N HIS A 68 -11.19 -0.34 -1.64
CA HIS A 68 -10.72 0.42 -0.48
C HIS A 68 -9.56 1.37 -0.82
N LEU A 69 -8.59 0.91 -1.62
CA LEU A 69 -7.48 1.75 -2.08
C LEU A 69 -7.98 2.93 -2.93
N LEU A 70 -8.94 2.68 -3.83
CA LEU A 70 -9.61 3.73 -4.62
C LEU A 70 -10.33 4.74 -3.72
N ARG A 71 -11.07 4.26 -2.71
CA ARG A 71 -11.74 5.12 -1.72
C ARG A 71 -10.74 6.08 -1.06
N LEU A 72 -9.61 5.55 -0.60
CA LEU A 72 -8.56 6.34 0.05
C LEU A 72 -8.01 7.44 -0.88
N LYS A 73 -7.71 7.11 -2.14
CA LYS A 73 -7.14 8.06 -3.11
C LYS A 73 -8.16 9.10 -3.58
N LEU A 74 -9.34 8.67 -4.00
CA LEU A 74 -10.32 9.50 -4.72
C LEU A 74 -11.28 10.26 -3.80
N TYR A 75 -11.61 9.70 -2.63
CA TYR A 75 -12.61 10.29 -1.73
C TYR A 75 -12.01 10.87 -0.46
N ASN A 76 -10.98 10.22 0.08
CA ASN A 76 -10.25 10.74 1.24
C ASN A 76 -9.07 11.66 0.85
N ASN A 77 -8.83 11.87 -0.45
CA ASN A 77 -7.78 12.73 -1.00
C ASN A 77 -6.36 12.40 -0.48
N TYR A 78 -6.11 11.13 -0.19
CA TYR A 78 -4.78 10.68 0.21
C TYR A 78 -3.87 10.54 -1.01
N ASP A 79 -2.84 11.37 -1.10
CA ASP A 79 -1.87 11.28 -2.18
C ASP A 79 -0.73 10.29 -1.88
N PHE A 80 -0.95 9.02 -2.23
CA PHE A 80 0.06 7.96 -2.15
C PHE A 80 0.28 7.25 -3.49
N SER A 81 1.42 6.57 -3.59
CA SER A 81 1.73 5.60 -4.64
C SER A 81 1.56 4.16 -4.13
N LEU A 82 1.49 3.20 -5.05
CA LEU A 82 1.43 1.77 -4.75
C LEU A 82 2.75 1.11 -5.11
N GLY A 83 3.18 0.17 -4.26
CA GLY A 83 4.29 -0.73 -4.57
C GLY A 83 3.91 -2.16 -4.26
N THR A 84 4.51 -3.12 -4.98
CA THR A 84 4.41 -4.54 -4.64
C THR A 84 5.71 -5.28 -4.93
N ASN A 85 5.96 -6.40 -4.26
CA ASN A 85 7.05 -7.31 -4.59
C ASN A 85 6.59 -8.49 -5.47
N ASN A 86 5.36 -8.45 -5.99
CA ASN A 86 4.72 -9.56 -6.67
C ASN A 86 4.22 -9.16 -8.07
N TYR A 87 4.76 -9.79 -9.12
CA TYR A 87 4.39 -9.51 -10.51
C TYR A 87 2.94 -9.85 -10.84
N HIS A 88 2.37 -10.91 -10.26
CA HIS A 88 0.95 -11.22 -10.48
C HIS A 88 0.01 -10.18 -9.88
N LEU A 89 0.43 -9.53 -8.78
CA LEU A 89 -0.32 -8.40 -8.24
C LEU A 89 -0.18 -7.16 -9.13
N LEU A 90 1.00 -6.91 -9.70
CA LEU A 90 1.18 -5.84 -10.68
C LEU A 90 0.26 -6.06 -11.90
N GLU A 91 0.30 -7.25 -12.51
CA GLU A 91 -0.56 -7.61 -13.65
C GLU A 91 -2.05 -7.41 -13.33
N LEU A 92 -2.47 -7.82 -12.12
CA LEU A 92 -3.84 -7.59 -11.66
C LEU A 92 -4.18 -6.09 -11.63
N LEU A 93 -3.32 -5.26 -11.04
CA LEU A 93 -3.53 -3.82 -10.92
C LEU A 93 -3.59 -3.13 -12.30
N GLU A 94 -2.69 -3.51 -13.21
CA GLU A 94 -2.68 -3.00 -14.59
C GLU A 94 -3.93 -3.45 -15.36
N SER A 95 -4.39 -4.69 -15.16
CA SER A 95 -5.59 -5.22 -15.84
C SER A 95 -6.88 -4.47 -15.49
N VAL A 96 -6.91 -3.84 -14.32
CA VAL A 96 -8.02 -2.98 -13.87
C VAL A 96 -7.69 -1.49 -13.98
N GLU A 97 -6.64 -1.15 -14.73
CA GLU A 97 -6.21 0.21 -15.04
C GLU A 97 -5.89 1.08 -13.80
N PHE A 98 -5.44 0.47 -12.70
CA PHE A 98 -5.06 1.23 -11.50
C PHE A 98 -3.87 2.16 -11.76
N ASP A 99 -3.02 1.85 -12.74
CA ASP A 99 -1.88 2.67 -13.18
C ASP A 99 -2.31 4.04 -13.70
N LYS A 100 -3.57 4.20 -14.14
CA LYS A 100 -4.14 5.50 -14.53
C LYS A 100 -4.47 6.40 -13.32
N ILE A 101 -4.59 5.82 -12.12
CA ILE A 101 -4.99 6.51 -10.88
C ILE A 101 -3.82 6.61 -9.89
N PHE A 102 -2.98 5.59 -9.85
CA PHE A 102 -1.85 5.47 -8.95
C PHE A 102 -0.55 5.40 -9.74
N ALA A 103 0.51 6.01 -9.21
CA ALA A 103 1.85 5.57 -9.58
C ALA A 103 2.09 4.18 -8.96
N ILE A 104 2.38 3.18 -9.79
CA ILE A 104 2.56 1.77 -9.37
C ILE A 104 3.96 1.31 -9.77
N SER A 105 4.63 0.55 -8.89
CA SER A 105 5.93 -0.06 -9.19
C SER A 105 6.11 -1.42 -8.53
N VAL A 106 6.96 -2.26 -9.12
CA VAL A 106 7.47 -3.48 -8.49
C VAL A 106 8.80 -3.17 -7.80
N GLU A 107 8.88 -3.46 -6.50
CA GLU A 107 10.02 -3.11 -5.65
C GLU A 107 10.34 -4.23 -4.65
N HIS A 108 11.60 -4.29 -4.23
CA HIS A 108 12.00 -5.14 -3.11
C HIS A 108 11.43 -4.62 -1.79
N ASP A 109 11.33 -5.51 -0.80
CA ASP A 109 10.83 -5.16 0.53
C ASP A 109 11.62 -3.97 1.14
N PRO A 110 10.95 -2.83 1.40
CA PRO A 110 11.56 -1.63 1.94
C PRO A 110 12.01 -1.80 3.41
N ARG A 111 11.75 -2.94 4.04
CA ARG A 111 12.23 -3.27 5.39
C ARG A 111 13.59 -3.96 5.40
N ASN A 112 14.02 -4.56 4.27
CA ASN A 112 15.17 -5.48 4.22
C ASN A 112 16.42 -4.95 3.48
N TYR A 113 16.55 -3.65 3.21
CA TYR A 113 17.80 -3.14 2.62
C TYR A 113 18.89 -3.21 3.67
N LYS A 114 20.00 -3.83 3.27
CA LYS A 114 21.29 -3.51 3.85
C LYS A 114 21.71 -2.15 3.30
N ASN A 115 22.07 -1.22 4.19
CA ASN A 115 22.85 -0.04 3.81
C ASN A 115 24.07 -0.56 3.04
N SER A 116 24.07 -0.38 1.73
CA SER A 116 25.21 -0.66 0.86
C SER A 116 26.14 0.54 0.92
#